data_AF-A0A7Y8UJ04-F1
#
_entry.id   AF-A0A7Y8UJ04-F1
#
_cell.length_a   1.000
_cell.length_b   1.000
_cell.length_c   1.000
_cell.angle_alpha   90.00
_cell.angle_beta   90.00
_cell.angle_gamma   90.00
#
_symmetry.space_group_name_H-M   'P 1'
#
loop_
_entity.id
_entity.type
_entity.pdbx_description
1 polymer ?
#
loop_
_entity_poly.entity_id
_entity_poly.type
_entity_poly.pdbx_seq_one_letter_code
_entity_poly.pdbx_strand_id
1 'polypeptide(L)'
;METGSMLKNGTYAAWFRTSLADGTGIVHVADGRLWGSDAVMLYSGTYEVDGERFSAVLTTQRHSRDGTTVFGTDDLLVRLEGIWSGAIATCTGRADAVPDLAFEVTLIPSQEVAPEPPPDLPLPKFDPSKLPKLPKRSSR
;
A
#
# COMPACT_ATOMS: atom_id res chain seq x y z
N MET A 1 10.56 -10.67 -25.81
CA MET A 1 9.33 -9.86 -25.69
C MET A 1 9.25 -9.47 -24.23
N GLU A 2 9.46 -8.19 -23.92
CA GLU A 2 9.47 -7.69 -22.55
C GLU A 2 8.05 -7.74 -21.98
N THR A 3 7.85 -8.51 -20.91
CA THR A 3 6.60 -8.57 -20.14
C THR A 3 6.49 -7.29 -19.30
N GLY A 4 6.22 -6.17 -19.96
CA GLY A 4 6.31 -4.83 -19.36
C GLY A 4 5.06 -4.32 -18.63
N SER A 5 3.98 -5.09 -18.50
CA SER A 5 2.67 -4.49 -18.18
C SER A 5 1.72 -5.33 -17.33
N MET A 6 2.22 -6.28 -16.52
CA MET A 6 1.35 -7.07 -15.63
C MET A 6 1.64 -6.76 -14.16
N LEU A 7 0.58 -6.74 -13.35
CA LEU A 7 0.66 -6.74 -11.90
C LEU A 7 1.58 -7.87 -11.44
N LYS A 8 2.61 -7.53 -10.69
CA LYS A 8 3.50 -8.53 -10.13
C LYS A 8 2.91 -9.01 -8.81
N ASN A 9 2.91 -10.31 -8.61
CA ASN A 9 2.65 -10.84 -7.27
C ASN A 9 3.63 -10.19 -6.29
N GLY A 10 3.14 -9.74 -5.15
CA GLY A 10 3.96 -9.04 -4.18
C GLY A 10 3.20 -8.20 -3.17
N THR A 11 3.96 -7.42 -2.42
CA THR A 11 3.48 -6.52 -1.38
C THR A 11 3.53 -5.08 -1.87
N TYR A 12 2.46 -4.36 -1.61
CA TYR A 12 2.26 -2.99 -2.05
C TYR A 12 1.89 -2.11 -0.85
N ALA A 13 2.50 -0.93 -0.78
CA ALA A 13 1.96 0.14 0.02
C ALA A 13 0.75 0.73 -0.72
N ALA A 14 -0.35 0.89 -0.01
CA ALA A 14 -1.55 1.52 -0.51
C ALA A 14 -1.68 2.92 0.11
N TRP A 15 -1.87 3.93 -0.73
CA TRP A 15 -2.41 5.21 -0.31
C TRP A 15 -3.80 5.33 -0.89
N PHE A 16 -4.76 5.75 -0.09
CA PHE A 16 -6.16 5.80 -0.52
C PHE A 16 -6.91 6.96 0.09
N ARG A 17 -7.97 7.40 -0.58
CA ARG A 17 -8.79 8.52 -0.13
C ARG A 17 -10.24 8.43 -0.57
N THR A 18 -11.09 9.13 0.18
CA THR A 18 -12.43 9.55 -0.19
C THR A 18 -12.54 11.07 -0.08
N SER A 19 -13.73 11.65 -0.26
CA SER A 19 -13.98 13.06 0.07
C SER A 19 -14.02 13.33 1.58
N LEU A 20 -14.09 12.28 2.42
CA LEU A 20 -14.19 12.40 3.88
C LEU A 20 -12.83 12.31 4.57
N ALA A 21 -11.94 11.45 4.08
CA ALA A 21 -10.64 11.19 4.69
C ALA A 21 -9.67 10.49 3.71
N ASP A 22 -8.40 10.51 4.06
CA ASP A 22 -7.34 9.71 3.45
C ASP A 22 -6.76 8.70 4.44
N GLY A 23 -6.03 7.72 3.91
CA GLY A 23 -5.40 6.67 4.71
C GLY A 23 -4.31 5.94 3.95
N THR A 24 -3.60 5.08 4.69
CA THR A 24 -2.56 4.22 4.15
C THR A 24 -2.72 2.80 4.69
N GLY A 25 -2.28 1.82 3.91
CA GLY A 25 -2.32 0.42 4.28
C GLY A 25 -1.31 -0.40 3.49
N ILE A 26 -1.31 -1.70 3.74
CA ILE A 26 -0.52 -2.69 3.01
C ILE A 26 -1.48 -3.62 2.30
N VAL A 27 -1.19 -3.93 1.03
CA VAL A 27 -1.93 -4.88 0.22
C VAL A 27 -0.96 -5.87 -0.40
N HIS A 28 -1.23 -7.15 -0.21
CA HIS A 28 -0.61 -8.24 -0.92
C HIS A 28 -1.50 -8.64 -2.09
N VAL A 29 -0.89 -8.95 -3.22
CA VAL A 29 -1.55 -9.49 -4.40
C VAL A 29 -0.81 -10.73 -4.86
N ALA A 30 -1.55 -11.82 -5.04
CA ALA A 30 -1.00 -13.03 -5.62
C ALA A 30 -2.11 -13.86 -6.26
N ASP A 31 -1.87 -14.32 -7.48
CA ASP A 31 -2.66 -15.38 -8.13
C ASP A 31 -4.18 -15.10 -8.13
N GLY A 32 -4.54 -13.86 -8.48
CA GLY A 32 -5.94 -13.40 -8.57
C GLY A 32 -6.59 -13.07 -7.21
N ARG A 33 -5.82 -13.09 -6.12
CA ARG A 33 -6.27 -12.76 -4.77
C ARG A 33 -5.55 -11.55 -4.22
N LEU A 34 -6.26 -10.77 -3.42
CA LEU A 34 -5.68 -9.68 -2.66
C LEU A 34 -6.06 -9.77 -1.19
N TRP A 35 -5.15 -9.37 -0.31
CA TRP A 35 -5.41 -9.27 1.13
C TRP A 35 -4.49 -8.24 1.75
N GLY A 36 -4.86 -7.69 2.90
CA GLY A 36 -4.07 -6.65 3.50
C GLY A 36 -4.69 -6.06 4.75
N SER A 37 -4.13 -4.95 5.20
CA SER A 37 -4.64 -4.22 6.35
C SER A 37 -4.17 -2.77 6.39
N ASP A 38 -4.94 -1.94 7.09
CA ASP A 38 -4.46 -0.69 7.67
C ASP A 38 -4.53 -0.75 9.20
N ALA A 39 -4.41 0.41 9.85
CA ALA A 39 -4.49 0.54 11.30
C ALA A 39 -5.83 0.10 11.92
N VAL A 40 -6.90 -0.03 11.13
CA VAL A 40 -8.29 -0.23 11.55
C VAL A 40 -8.93 -1.48 10.93
N MET A 41 -8.65 -1.74 9.66
CA MET A 41 -9.35 -2.67 8.79
C MET A 41 -8.43 -3.75 8.23
N LEU A 42 -8.97 -4.96 8.09
CA LEU A 42 -8.46 -6.04 7.26
C LEU A 42 -9.19 -5.99 5.91
N TYR A 43 -8.48 -6.37 4.85
CA TYR A 43 -9.04 -6.49 3.50
C TYR A 43 -8.79 -7.90 2.96
N SER A 44 -9.75 -8.44 2.22
CA SER A 44 -9.61 -9.71 1.51
C SER A 44 -10.50 -9.71 0.28
N GLY A 45 -10.02 -10.22 -0.85
CA GLY A 45 -10.78 -10.20 -2.08
C GLY A 45 -10.10 -10.89 -3.26
N THR A 46 -10.66 -10.68 -4.43
CA THR A 46 -10.16 -11.17 -5.70
C THR A 46 -9.98 -10.04 -6.69
N TYR A 47 -9.11 -10.25 -7.66
CA TYR A 47 -8.92 -9.33 -8.79
C TYR A 47 -8.76 -10.10 -10.09
N GLU A 48 -9.16 -9.46 -11.18
CA GLU A 48 -8.97 -9.94 -12.55
C GLU A 48 -8.20 -8.88 -13.34
N VAL A 49 -7.33 -9.33 -14.25
CA VAL A 49 -6.47 -8.46 -15.07
C VAL A 49 -6.79 -8.67 -16.54
N ASP A 50 -6.98 -7.57 -17.26
CA ASP A 50 -7.13 -7.51 -18.70
C ASP A 50 -6.13 -6.49 -19.27
N GLY A 51 -4.96 -7.00 -19.69
CA GLY A 51 -3.83 -6.17 -20.11
C GLY A 51 -3.37 -5.24 -18.98
N GLU A 52 -3.45 -3.94 -19.22
CA GLU A 52 -3.11 -2.91 -18.23
C GLU A 52 -4.27 -2.60 -17.27
N ARG A 53 -5.49 -3.06 -17.56
CA ARG A 53 -6.67 -2.82 -16.73
C ARG A 53 -6.84 -3.93 -15.72
N PHE A 54 -7.47 -3.61 -14.60
CA PHE A 54 -7.91 -4.61 -13.65
C PHE A 54 -9.23 -4.22 -12.99
N SER A 55 -9.95 -5.23 -12.53
CA SER A 55 -11.07 -5.07 -11.61
C SER A 55 -10.79 -5.83 -10.32
N ALA A 56 -11.31 -5.34 -9.21
CA ALA A 56 -11.18 -6.03 -7.94
C ALA A 56 -12.47 -5.92 -7.13
N VAL A 57 -12.76 -6.97 -6.37
CA VAL A 57 -13.84 -7.01 -5.39
C VAL A 57 -13.25 -7.48 -4.08
N LEU A 58 -13.43 -6.67 -3.02
CA LEU A 58 -12.91 -6.99 -1.71
C LEU A 58 -13.93 -6.71 -0.61
N THR A 59 -13.81 -7.43 0.48
CA THR A 59 -14.53 -7.17 1.72
C THR A 59 -13.59 -6.57 2.75
N THR A 60 -14.11 -5.68 3.58
CA THR A 60 -13.39 -5.17 4.77
C THR A 60 -13.91 -5.82 6.03
N GLN A 61 -13.04 -5.94 7.05
CA GLN A 61 -13.43 -6.37 8.39
C GLN A 61 -12.63 -5.58 9.42
N ARG A 62 -13.30 -5.01 10.42
CA ARG A 62 -12.63 -4.27 11.49
C ARG A 62 -11.83 -5.20 12.40
N HIS A 63 -10.59 -4.83 12.70
CA HIS A 63 -9.74 -5.53 13.70
C HIS A 63 -9.35 -4.64 14.89
N SER A 64 -9.44 -3.32 14.77
CA SER A 64 -9.20 -2.38 15.87
C SER A 64 -10.50 -1.95 16.56
N ARG A 65 -10.43 -1.65 17.86
CA ARG A 65 -11.57 -1.04 18.58
C ARG A 65 -11.72 0.45 18.28
N ASP A 66 -10.60 1.12 18.07
CA ASP A 66 -10.52 2.57 17.90
C ASP A 66 -10.13 2.93 16.46
N GLY A 67 -10.49 4.15 16.04
CA GLY A 67 -10.15 4.69 14.72
C GLY A 67 -11.32 4.70 13.73
N THR A 68 -11.33 5.71 12.88
CA THR A 68 -12.36 5.97 11.87
C THR A 68 -11.94 5.39 10.52
N THR A 69 -12.88 4.84 9.77
CA THR A 69 -12.63 4.36 8.41
C THR A 69 -12.78 5.49 7.41
N VAL A 70 -12.12 5.39 6.26
CA VAL A 70 -12.27 6.37 5.17
C VAL A 70 -13.68 6.40 4.56
N PHE A 71 -14.50 5.38 4.85
CA PHE A 71 -15.91 5.29 4.44
C PHE A 71 -16.90 5.72 5.54
N GLY A 72 -16.43 5.98 6.76
CA GLY A 72 -17.29 6.31 7.91
C GLY A 72 -18.16 5.14 8.43
N THR A 73 -18.01 3.95 7.86
CA THR A 73 -18.71 2.72 8.25
C THR A 73 -17.84 1.49 8.01
N ASP A 74 -18.26 0.35 8.52
CA ASP A 74 -17.49 -0.91 8.56
C ASP A 74 -18.13 -2.00 7.67
N ASP A 75 -17.43 -3.14 7.55
CA ASP A 75 -17.90 -4.38 6.89
C ASP A 75 -18.47 -4.16 5.49
N LEU A 76 -17.62 -3.62 4.62
CA LEU A 76 -17.98 -3.14 3.30
C LEU A 76 -17.60 -4.15 2.21
N LEU A 77 -18.46 -4.28 1.20
CA LEU A 77 -18.10 -4.83 -0.11
C LEU A 77 -17.68 -3.66 -1.02
N VAL A 78 -16.42 -3.65 -1.44
CA VAL A 78 -15.82 -2.60 -2.26
C VAL A 78 -15.50 -3.16 -3.64
N ARG A 79 -15.88 -2.41 -4.68
CA ARG A 79 -15.60 -2.73 -6.07
C ARG A 79 -14.69 -1.67 -6.65
N LEU A 80 -13.60 -2.09 -7.28
CA LEU A 80 -12.56 -1.22 -7.82
C LEU A 80 -12.33 -1.55 -9.29
N GLU A 81 -12.04 -0.51 -10.07
CA GLU A 81 -11.51 -0.60 -11.42
C GLU A 81 -10.27 0.29 -11.53
N GLY A 82 -9.24 -0.22 -12.19
CA GLY A 82 -7.97 0.50 -12.26
C GLY A 82 -7.11 0.14 -13.43
N ILE A 83 -5.96 0.79 -13.45
CA ILE A 83 -4.91 0.63 -14.46
C ILE A 83 -3.54 0.47 -13.79
N TRP A 84 -2.71 -0.36 -14.40
CA TRP A 84 -1.29 -0.49 -14.10
C TRP A 84 -0.51 0.47 -14.99
N SER A 85 0.35 1.29 -14.40
CA SER A 85 1.24 2.20 -15.10
C SER A 85 2.68 1.93 -14.63
N GLY A 86 3.35 1.03 -15.34
CA GLY A 86 4.68 0.57 -14.98
C GLY A 86 4.67 -0.19 -13.66
N ALA A 87 5.27 0.40 -12.62
CA ALA A 87 5.37 -0.24 -11.31
C ALA A 87 4.17 0.04 -10.39
N ILE A 88 3.43 1.13 -10.63
CA ILE A 88 2.35 1.61 -9.76
C ILE A 88 1.00 1.25 -10.38
N ALA A 89 -0.02 0.98 -9.54
CA ALA A 89 -1.42 1.01 -9.99
C ALA A 89 -2.16 2.20 -9.41
N THR A 90 -3.14 2.66 -10.18
CA THR A 90 -4.21 3.51 -9.67
C THR A 90 -5.55 2.85 -9.92
N CYS A 91 -6.45 2.91 -8.95
CA CYS A 91 -7.81 2.47 -9.14
C CYS A 91 -8.80 3.40 -8.44
N THR A 92 -10.02 3.35 -8.93
CA THR A 92 -11.17 4.03 -8.35
C THR A 92 -12.28 3.03 -8.15
N GLY A 93 -13.15 3.30 -7.19
CA GLY A 93 -14.21 2.37 -6.88
C GLY A 93 -15.15 2.92 -5.83
N ARG A 94 -16.05 2.05 -5.38
CA ARG A 94 -17.11 2.39 -4.43
C ARG A 94 -17.43 1.21 -3.53
N ALA A 95 -17.88 1.52 -2.33
CA ALA A 95 -18.48 0.52 -1.45
C ALA A 95 -19.98 0.43 -1.72
N ASP A 96 -20.52 -0.78 -1.79
CA ASP A 96 -21.94 -1.02 -2.10
C ASP A 96 -22.86 -0.33 -1.06
N ALA A 97 -22.41 -0.19 0.20
CA ALA A 97 -23.17 0.49 1.26
C ALA A 97 -23.16 2.03 1.16
N VAL A 98 -22.19 2.62 0.45
CA VAL A 98 -22.07 4.08 0.26
C VAL A 98 -21.71 4.39 -1.21
N PRO A 99 -22.63 4.11 -2.15
CA PRO A 99 -22.36 4.16 -3.59
C PRO A 99 -22.16 5.59 -4.14
N ASP A 100 -22.38 6.62 -3.34
CA ASP A 100 -22.12 8.01 -3.74
C ASP A 100 -20.71 8.47 -3.34
N LEU A 101 -19.99 7.69 -2.52
CA LEU A 101 -18.66 8.02 -2.05
C LEU A 101 -17.60 7.38 -2.95
N ALA A 102 -16.93 8.20 -3.76
CA ALA A 102 -15.80 7.76 -4.55
C ALA A 102 -14.62 7.38 -3.65
N PHE A 103 -14.01 6.24 -3.94
CA PHE A 103 -12.80 5.74 -3.31
C PHE A 103 -11.69 5.65 -4.34
N GLU A 104 -10.56 6.27 -4.06
CA GLU A 104 -9.39 6.28 -4.93
C GLU A 104 -8.20 5.63 -4.22
N VAL A 105 -7.42 4.85 -4.95
CA VAL A 105 -6.27 4.12 -4.41
C VAL A 105 -5.09 4.20 -5.36
N THR A 106 -3.90 4.38 -4.79
CA THR A 106 -2.61 4.22 -5.47
C THR A 106 -1.83 3.11 -4.78
N LEU A 107 -1.41 2.10 -5.55
CA LEU A 107 -0.60 0.98 -5.08
C LEU A 107 0.84 1.14 -5.53
N ILE A 108 1.76 1.16 -4.57
CA ILE A 108 3.19 1.37 -4.79
C ILE A 108 3.92 0.09 -4.36
N PRO A 109 4.72 -0.56 -5.24
CA PRO A 109 5.45 -1.76 -4.88
C PRO A 109 6.35 -1.51 -3.67
N SER A 110 6.24 -2.36 -2.67
CA SER A 110 7.19 -2.40 -1.58
C SER A 110 8.42 -3.19 -2.03
N GLN A 111 9.61 -2.69 -1.71
CA GLN A 111 10.81 -3.51 -1.83
C GLN A 111 10.75 -4.59 -0.76
N GLU A 112 11.04 -5.83 -1.14
CA GLU A 112 11.32 -6.88 -0.18
C GLU A 112 12.52 -6.41 0.65
N VAL A 113 12.32 -6.18 1.94
CA VAL A 113 13.43 -5.86 2.84
C VAL A 113 14.30 -7.10 2.84
N ALA A 114 15.54 -6.96 2.34
CA ALA A 114 16.51 -8.05 2.38
C ALA A 114 16.56 -8.60 3.81
N PRO A 115 16.64 -9.94 3.98
CA PRO A 115 16.68 -10.54 5.30
C PRO A 115 17.68 -9.80 6.18
N GLU A 116 17.30 -9.50 7.43
CA GLU A 116 18.27 -8.91 8.36
C GLU A 116 19.54 -9.76 8.32
N PRO A 117 20.71 -9.12 8.20
CA PRO A 117 21.95 -9.86 8.26
C PRO A 117 21.99 -10.67 9.57
N PRO A 118 22.62 -11.87 9.57
CA PRO A 118 22.73 -12.67 10.79
C PRO A 118 23.24 -11.81 11.96
N PRO A 119 22.70 -11.99 13.18
CA PRO A 119 23.05 -11.17 14.34
C PRO A 119 24.54 -11.21 14.69
N ASP A 120 25.26 -12.22 14.19
CA ASP A 120 26.69 -12.41 14.38
C ASP A 120 27.58 -11.63 13.40
N LEU A 121 27.02 -10.80 12.52
CA LEU A 121 27.86 -9.87 11.77
C LEU A 121 28.52 -8.88 12.74
N PRO A 122 29.86 -8.72 12.70
CA PRO A 122 30.52 -7.73 13.52
C PRO A 122 29.92 -6.36 13.22
N LEU A 123 29.26 -5.76 14.22
CA LEU A 123 28.79 -4.39 14.08
C LEU A 123 29.97 -3.52 13.64
N PRO A 124 29.80 -2.67 12.61
CA PRO A 124 30.84 -1.73 12.25
C PRO A 124 31.24 -0.94 13.49
N LYS A 125 32.53 -0.99 13.86
CA LYS A 125 33.01 -0.17 14.97
C LYS A 125 32.73 1.28 14.62
N PHE A 126 31.98 1.95 15.49
CA PHE A 126 31.72 3.38 15.36
C PHE A 126 33.05 4.13 15.20
N ASP A 127 33.18 4.87 14.11
CA ASP A 127 34.38 5.64 13.78
C ASP A 127 34.02 7.14 13.79
N PRO A 128 34.36 7.89 14.84
CA PRO A 128 34.04 9.31 14.95
C PRO A 128 34.76 10.16 13.89
N SER A 129 35.81 9.64 13.25
CA SER A 129 36.53 10.37 12.19
C SER A 129 35.75 10.44 10.88
N LYS A 130 34.76 9.56 10.69
CA LYS A 130 33.85 9.54 9.54
C LYS A 130 32.63 10.46 9.71
N LEU A 131 32.46 11.08 10.87
CA LEU A 131 31.37 12.00 11.08
C LEU A 131 31.53 13.24 10.19
N PRO A 132 30.43 13.75 9.60
CA PRO A 132 30.45 15.03 8.90
C PRO A 132 31.00 16.11 9.83
N LYS A 133 31.97 16.91 9.34
CA LYS A 133 32.46 18.06 10.10
C LYS A 133 31.34 19.09 10.20
N LEU A 134 31.11 19.57 11.43
CA LEU A 134 30.16 20.64 11.67
C LEU A 134 30.49 21.85 10.79
N PRO A 135 29.50 22.47 10.12
CA PRO A 135 29.72 23.70 9.38
C PRO A 135 30.26 24.77 10.33
N LYS A 136 31.30 25.50 9.89
CA LYS A 136 31.87 26.60 10.68
C LYS A 136 30.80 27.68 10.85
N ARG A 137 30.38 27.92 12.08
CA ARG A 137 29.51 29.06 12.41
C ARG A 137 30.27 30.34 12.09
N SER A 138 29.81 31.10 11.10
CA SER A 138 30.31 32.45 10.86
C SER A 138 29.92 33.29 12.09
N SER A 139 30.91 33.73 12.86
CA SER A 139 30.72 34.77 13.86
C SER A 139 30.54 36.09 13.13
N ARG A 140 29.37 36.70 13.31
CA ARG A 140 29.14 38.11 12.99
C ARG A 140 29.71 38.98 14.10
#